data_AF-A0A0A1U4W5-F1
#
_entry.id   AF-A0A0A1U4W5-F1
#
_cell.length_a   1.000
_cell.length_b   1.000
_cell.length_c   1.000
_cell.angle_alpha   90.00
_cell.angle_beta   90.00
_cell.angle_gamma   90.00
#
_symmetry.space_group_name_H-M   'P 1'
#
loop_
_entity.id
_entity.type
_entity.pdbx_description
1 polymer ?
#
loop_
_entity_poly.entity_id
_entity_poly.type
_entity_poly.pdbx_seq_one_letter_code
_entity_poly.pdbx_strand_id
1 'polypeptide(L)'
;MKNTVLLHELNINDTFNLQRSEFINKAQDLFDDIKDTIYGILKHATVQLKKFGKIILVGGGARIPGVKEAVTKAMTRVNKNGNCKIETEDKMTTVSEGCAIHASKYLGTNVFSNIIQRSSYAVGLSVSGVFETVVPREVVLPVHFEKMYECEKGEKEIVLRFYKTEIELKKNVEYRTNCMGFKHLVDVKIPPGDSVKIEVDVDLIGNTAIKATLRNGQVLKGGMLVDTSSLDKELLALKRHIENTISFN
;
A
#
# COMPACT_ATOMS: atom_id res chain seq x y z
N MET A 1 3.69 16.42 -20.99
CA MET A 1 3.19 17.55 -21.80
C MET A 1 2.97 18.74 -20.89
N LYS A 2 3.50 19.90 -21.27
CA LYS A 2 3.40 21.16 -20.51
C LYS A 2 1.94 21.59 -20.43
N ASN A 3 1.39 21.58 -19.21
CA ASN A 3 0.02 21.99 -18.93
C ASN A 3 -0.07 23.52 -18.81
N THR A 4 0.31 24.24 -19.88
CA THR A 4 0.48 25.71 -19.83
C THR A 4 -0.24 26.44 -20.96
N VAL A 5 -1.05 25.76 -21.78
CA VAL A 5 -1.61 26.37 -23.00
C VAL A 5 -3.12 26.66 -22.97
N LEU A 6 -3.90 26.13 -22.02
CA LEU A 6 -5.37 26.19 -22.17
C LEU A 6 -6.10 27.37 -21.51
N LEU A 7 -5.44 28.18 -20.68
CA LEU A 7 -6.15 29.25 -19.95
C LEU A 7 -6.17 30.61 -20.68
N HIS A 8 -5.32 30.82 -21.69
CA HIS A 8 -5.22 32.12 -22.37
C HIS A 8 -6.15 32.28 -23.57
N GLU A 9 -6.83 31.22 -24.00
CA GLU A 9 -7.69 31.19 -25.21
C GLU A 9 -9.18 31.00 -24.92
N LEU A 10 -9.58 30.86 -23.65
CA LEU A 10 -10.97 30.65 -23.26
C LEU A 10 -11.57 31.98 -22.78
N ASN A 11 -12.59 32.47 -23.49
CA ASN A 11 -13.39 33.60 -23.05
C ASN A 11 -14.35 33.13 -21.95
N ILE A 12 -14.61 33.98 -20.95
CA ILE A 12 -15.56 33.69 -19.87
C ILE A 12 -16.99 33.45 -20.38
N ASN A 13 -17.31 33.89 -21.60
CA ASN A 13 -18.58 33.67 -22.27
C ASN A 13 -18.63 32.41 -23.13
N ASP A 14 -17.53 31.66 -23.25
CA ASP A 14 -17.48 30.45 -24.07
C ASP A 14 -18.34 29.35 -23.44
N THR A 15 -19.29 28.83 -24.22
CA THR A 15 -20.13 27.70 -23.81
C THR A 15 -19.62 26.44 -24.50
N PHE A 16 -19.24 25.44 -23.71
CA PHE A 16 -18.83 24.13 -24.21
C PHE A 16 -19.93 23.11 -23.94
N ASN A 17 -20.37 22.43 -24.99
CA ASN A 17 -21.24 21.28 -24.89
C ASN A 17 -20.38 20.02 -25.01
N LEU A 18 -20.28 19.25 -23.92
CA LEU A 18 -19.63 17.95 -23.93
C LEU A 18 -20.68 16.85 -23.93
N GLN A 19 -20.81 16.13 -25.03
CA GLN A 19 -21.70 14.98 -25.08
C GLN A 19 -21.11 13.84 -24.25
N ARG A 20 -21.99 13.05 -23.65
CA ARG A 20 -21.57 11.90 -22.84
C ARG A 20 -20.74 10.88 -23.64
N SER A 21 -21.09 10.64 -24.90
CA SER A 21 -20.32 9.77 -25.81
C SER A 21 -18.91 10.30 -26.03
N GLU A 22 -18.75 11.62 -26.19
CA GLU A 22 -17.44 12.26 -26.35
C GLU A 22 -16.59 12.15 -25.09
N PHE A 23 -17.19 12.34 -23.91
CA PHE A 23 -16.50 12.11 -22.64
C PHE A 23 -16.01 10.66 -22.52
N ILE A 24 -16.88 9.68 -22.81
CA ILE A 24 -16.53 8.25 -22.73
C ILE A 24 -15.40 7.93 -23.71
N ASN A 25 -15.49 8.40 -24.95
CA ASN A 25 -14.46 8.18 -25.97
C ASN A 25 -13.12 8.79 -25.57
N LYS A 26 -13.14 10.00 -24.98
CA LYS A 26 -11.91 10.69 -24.53
C LYS A 26 -11.27 10.04 -23.29
N ALA A 27 -12.05 9.35 -22.47
CA ALA A 27 -11.59 8.66 -21.26
C ALA A 27 -11.40 7.14 -21.45
N GLN A 28 -11.39 6.67 -22.70
CA GLN A 28 -11.37 5.24 -23.00
C GLN A 28 -10.09 4.56 -22.51
N ASP A 29 -8.96 5.27 -22.53
CA ASP A 29 -7.68 4.84 -21.96
C ASP A 29 -7.80 4.53 -20.46
N LEU A 30 -8.46 5.40 -19.68
CA LEU A 30 -8.69 5.18 -18.26
C LEU A 30 -9.59 3.95 -18.00
N PHE A 31 -10.58 3.71 -18.85
CA PHE A 31 -11.41 2.50 -18.76
C PHE A 31 -10.65 1.23 -19.17
N ASP A 32 -9.69 1.36 -20.06
CA ASP A 32 -8.79 0.27 -20.45
C ASP A 32 -7.83 -0.10 -19.31
N ASP A 33 -7.25 0.90 -18.64
CA ASP A 33 -6.40 0.72 -17.46
C ASP A 33 -7.13 0.00 -16.31
N ILE A 34 -8.42 0.28 -16.10
CA ILE A 34 -9.24 -0.43 -15.11
C ILE A 34 -9.30 -1.94 -15.43
N LYS A 35 -9.49 -2.29 -16.70
CA LYS A 35 -9.56 -3.71 -17.12
C LYS A 35 -8.21 -4.39 -16.91
N ASP A 36 -7.13 -3.73 -17.29
CA ASP A 36 -5.77 -4.28 -17.14
C ASP A 36 -5.39 -4.48 -15.67
N THR A 37 -5.78 -3.53 -14.82
CA THR A 37 -5.61 -3.65 -13.36
C THR A 37 -6.37 -4.86 -12.81
N ILE A 38 -7.62 -5.08 -13.23
CA ILE A 38 -8.41 -6.26 -12.83
C ILE A 38 -7.72 -7.55 -13.27
N TYR A 39 -7.25 -7.63 -14.52
CA TYR A 39 -6.55 -8.80 -15.01
C TYR A 39 -5.26 -9.09 -14.24
N GLY A 40 -4.50 -8.04 -13.90
CA GLY A 40 -3.31 -8.13 -13.05
C GLY A 40 -3.63 -8.72 -11.68
N ILE A 41 -4.64 -8.17 -10.99
CA ILE A 41 -5.07 -8.66 -9.67
C ILE A 41 -5.51 -10.14 -9.75
N LEU A 42 -6.33 -10.49 -10.73
CA LEU A 42 -6.84 -11.86 -10.89
C LEU A 42 -5.74 -12.88 -11.21
N LYS A 43 -4.63 -12.45 -11.83
CA LYS A 43 -3.45 -13.30 -12.04
C LYS A 43 -2.74 -13.65 -10.72
N HIS A 44 -2.73 -12.72 -9.77
CA HIS A 44 -2.13 -12.94 -8.44
C HIS A 44 -3.12 -13.56 -7.45
N ALA A 45 -4.42 -13.50 -7.72
CA ALA A 45 -5.44 -14.09 -6.88
C ALA A 45 -5.31 -15.62 -6.82
N THR A 46 -5.21 -16.18 -5.62
CA THR A 46 -5.21 -17.62 -5.37
C THR A 46 -6.62 -18.24 -5.39
N VAL A 47 -7.65 -17.41 -5.62
CA VAL A 47 -9.06 -17.80 -5.58
C VAL A 47 -9.56 -18.13 -6.98
N GLN A 48 -10.25 -19.27 -7.10
CA GLN A 48 -10.89 -19.66 -8.36
C GLN A 48 -11.98 -18.66 -8.76
N LEU A 49 -11.96 -18.24 -10.02
CA LEU A 49 -12.88 -17.24 -10.58
C LEU A 49 -14.37 -17.57 -10.38
N LYS A 50 -14.73 -18.84 -10.32
CA LYS A 50 -16.11 -19.28 -10.07
C LYS A 50 -16.60 -19.00 -8.65
N LYS A 51 -15.70 -18.72 -7.70
CA LYS A 51 -16.03 -18.44 -6.29
C LYS A 51 -16.35 -16.97 -6.02
N PHE A 52 -16.18 -16.07 -6.99
CA PHE A 52 -16.59 -14.67 -6.81
C PHE A 52 -18.12 -14.58 -6.85
N GLY A 53 -18.74 -14.23 -5.71
CA GLY A 53 -20.19 -14.06 -5.59
C GLY A 53 -20.68 -12.65 -5.94
N LYS A 54 -19.96 -11.61 -5.49
CA LYS A 54 -20.35 -10.21 -5.65
C LYS A 54 -19.13 -9.32 -5.91
N ILE A 55 -19.28 -8.35 -6.80
CA ILE A 55 -18.34 -7.25 -7.03
C ILE A 55 -18.98 -5.99 -6.47
N ILE A 56 -18.26 -5.31 -5.59
CA ILE A 56 -18.72 -4.08 -4.94
C ILE A 56 -17.88 -2.92 -5.49
N LEU A 57 -18.55 -1.95 -6.10
CA LEU A 57 -17.90 -0.72 -6.55
C LEU A 57 -18.04 0.36 -5.46
N VAL A 58 -16.92 0.90 -4.98
CA VAL A 58 -16.88 1.89 -3.90
C VAL A 58 -16.28 3.21 -4.41
N GLY A 59 -16.84 4.33 -3.99
CA GLY A 59 -16.35 5.69 -4.29
C GLY A 59 -17.11 6.43 -5.40
N GLY A 60 -16.93 7.75 -5.48
CA GLY A 60 -17.69 8.61 -6.40
C GLY A 60 -17.46 8.30 -7.89
N GLY A 61 -16.24 7.92 -8.27
CA GLY A 61 -15.89 7.55 -9.64
C GLY A 61 -16.62 6.30 -10.14
N ALA A 62 -17.09 5.42 -9.25
CA ALA A 62 -17.89 4.26 -9.61
C ALA A 62 -19.26 4.62 -10.21
N ARG A 63 -19.73 5.87 -10.02
CA ARG A 63 -20.96 6.39 -10.63
C ARG A 63 -20.82 6.63 -12.13
N ILE A 64 -19.60 6.73 -12.64
CA ILE A 64 -19.33 6.89 -14.07
C ILE A 64 -19.73 5.59 -14.78
N PRO A 65 -20.70 5.61 -15.71
CA PRO A 65 -21.22 4.38 -16.28
C PRO A 65 -20.17 3.59 -17.09
N GLY A 66 -19.19 4.26 -17.68
CA GLY A 66 -18.04 3.62 -18.34
C GLY A 66 -17.18 2.78 -17.38
N VAL A 67 -17.08 3.15 -16.09
CA VAL A 67 -16.36 2.36 -15.08
C VAL A 67 -17.09 1.04 -14.82
N LYS A 68 -18.41 1.11 -14.56
CA LYS A 68 -19.23 -0.10 -14.35
C LYS A 68 -19.19 -1.01 -15.57
N GLU A 69 -19.24 -0.44 -16.77
CA GLU A 69 -19.15 -1.19 -18.02
C GLU A 69 -17.77 -1.85 -18.20
N ALA A 70 -16.67 -1.13 -17.91
CA ALA A 70 -15.31 -1.66 -17.98
C ALA A 70 -15.12 -2.85 -17.03
N VAL A 71 -15.54 -2.72 -15.77
CA VAL A 71 -15.50 -3.80 -14.77
C VAL A 71 -16.34 -4.99 -15.23
N THR A 72 -17.56 -4.75 -15.73
CA THR A 72 -18.45 -5.80 -16.25
C THR A 72 -17.80 -6.56 -17.40
N LYS A 73 -17.20 -5.84 -18.36
CA LYS A 73 -16.49 -6.43 -19.50
C LYS A 73 -15.29 -7.25 -19.05
N ALA A 74 -14.47 -6.73 -18.14
CA ALA A 74 -13.32 -7.47 -17.59
C ALA A 74 -13.75 -8.77 -16.90
N MET A 75 -14.76 -8.70 -16.04
CA MET A 75 -15.22 -9.86 -15.27
C MET A 75 -15.94 -10.88 -16.14
N THR A 76 -16.72 -10.45 -17.14
CA THR A 76 -17.35 -11.35 -18.10
C THR A 76 -16.32 -12.06 -18.97
N ARG A 77 -15.25 -11.38 -19.39
CA ARG A 77 -14.16 -11.99 -20.17
C ARG A 77 -13.51 -13.13 -19.40
N VAL A 78 -13.28 -12.94 -18.11
CA VAL A 78 -12.52 -13.87 -17.26
C VAL A 78 -13.40 -14.94 -16.61
N ASN A 79 -14.69 -14.65 -16.40
CA ASN A 79 -15.64 -15.54 -15.70
C ASN A 79 -16.97 -15.69 -16.45
N LYS A 80 -16.91 -16.10 -17.73
CA LYS A 80 -18.07 -16.21 -18.63
C LYS A 80 -19.25 -17.03 -18.08
N ASN A 81 -18.97 -18.01 -17.22
CA ASN A 81 -19.98 -18.94 -16.67
C ASN A 81 -20.21 -18.73 -15.16
N GLY A 82 -19.76 -17.60 -14.60
CA GLY A 82 -19.89 -17.31 -13.18
C GLY A 82 -21.14 -16.49 -12.86
N ASN A 83 -21.77 -16.79 -11.71
CA ASN A 83 -22.95 -16.07 -11.21
C ASN A 83 -22.58 -14.80 -10.42
N CYS A 84 -21.50 -14.11 -10.81
CA CYS A 84 -21.01 -12.96 -10.05
C CYS A 84 -21.91 -11.75 -10.29
N LYS A 85 -22.54 -11.22 -9.23
CA LYS A 85 -23.38 -10.02 -9.31
C LYS A 85 -22.53 -8.77 -9.14
N ILE A 86 -22.69 -7.80 -10.04
CA ILE A 86 -22.04 -6.49 -9.92
C ILE A 86 -23.02 -5.53 -9.26
N GLU A 87 -22.72 -5.16 -8.03
CA GLU A 87 -23.52 -4.22 -7.25
C GLU A 87 -22.71 -2.95 -7.03
N THR A 88 -23.31 -1.83 -7.41
CA THR A 88 -22.80 -0.52 -7.03
C THR A 88 -23.36 -0.28 -5.64
N GLU A 89 -22.62 -0.58 -4.58
CA GLU A 89 -23.05 -0.13 -3.27
C GLU A 89 -22.86 1.39 -3.23
N ASP A 90 -24.00 2.08 -3.26
CA ASP A 90 -24.12 3.51 -3.51
C ASP A 90 -23.76 4.38 -2.29
N LYS A 91 -22.73 3.97 -1.54
CA LYS A 91 -22.38 4.61 -0.28
C LYS A 91 -20.99 5.22 -0.36
N MET A 92 -20.95 6.53 -0.55
CA MET A 92 -19.72 7.31 -0.31
C MET A 92 -19.21 7.14 1.14
N THR A 93 -20.07 6.65 2.04
CA THR A 93 -19.79 6.36 3.43
C THR A 93 -19.19 4.98 3.68
N THR A 94 -19.14 4.05 2.71
CA THR A 94 -18.73 2.65 2.96
C THR A 94 -17.38 2.53 3.67
N VAL A 95 -16.41 3.34 3.25
CA VAL A 95 -15.07 3.35 3.88
C VAL A 95 -15.18 3.82 5.34
N SER A 96 -15.89 4.93 5.59
CA SER A 96 -16.07 5.48 6.93
C SER A 96 -16.89 4.57 7.86
N GLU A 97 -17.94 3.94 7.34
CA GLU A 97 -18.73 2.92 8.05
C GLU A 97 -17.84 1.74 8.44
N GLY A 98 -17.00 1.27 7.52
CA GLY A 98 -16.00 0.23 7.78
C GLY A 98 -14.99 0.63 8.86
N CYS A 99 -14.49 1.87 8.83
CA CYS A 99 -13.62 2.42 9.87
C CYS A 99 -14.30 2.48 11.24
N ALA A 100 -15.58 2.88 11.30
CA ALA A 100 -16.34 2.90 12.56
C ALA A 100 -16.52 1.50 13.14
N ILE A 101 -16.82 0.50 12.30
CA ILE A 101 -16.88 -0.91 12.69
C ILE A 101 -15.50 -1.37 13.18
N HIS A 102 -14.41 -1.01 12.49
CA HIS A 102 -13.05 -1.33 12.93
C HIS A 102 -12.72 -0.71 14.29
N ALA A 103 -13.11 0.55 14.51
CA ALA A 103 -12.93 1.26 15.78
C ALA A 103 -13.70 0.62 16.94
N SER A 104 -14.87 0.02 16.67
CA SER A 104 -15.70 -0.66 17.69
C SER A 104 -14.95 -1.76 18.45
N LYS A 105 -13.96 -2.40 17.82
CA LYS A 105 -13.09 -3.40 18.45
C LYS A 105 -12.29 -2.80 19.62
N TYR A 106 -11.79 -1.58 19.47
CA TYR A 106 -11.01 -0.89 20.52
C TYR A 106 -11.91 -0.33 21.62
N LEU A 107 -13.20 -0.17 21.35
CA LEU A 107 -14.20 0.31 22.31
C LEU A 107 -14.88 -0.83 23.09
N GLY A 108 -14.52 -2.09 22.84
CA GLY A 108 -15.09 -3.26 23.52
C GLY A 108 -16.54 -3.57 23.16
N THR A 109 -17.13 -2.88 22.17
CA THR A 109 -18.51 -3.10 21.72
C THR A 109 -18.65 -4.27 20.73
N ASN A 110 -17.53 -4.85 20.28
CA ASN A 110 -17.38 -6.09 19.51
C ASN A 110 -18.49 -6.35 18.48
N VAL A 111 -18.71 -5.39 17.57
CA VAL A 111 -19.68 -5.52 16.47
C VAL A 111 -19.20 -6.51 15.41
N PHE A 112 -17.88 -6.69 15.28
CA PHE A 112 -17.27 -7.61 14.31
C PHE A 112 -15.93 -8.14 14.84
N SER A 113 -15.75 -9.47 14.82
CA SER A 113 -14.51 -10.12 15.23
C SER A 113 -13.75 -10.67 14.02
N ASN A 114 -12.43 -10.45 13.99
CA ASN A 114 -11.44 -11.03 13.07
C ASN A 114 -11.29 -10.32 11.72
N ILE A 115 -10.70 -9.12 11.75
CA ILE A 115 -10.15 -8.46 10.55
C ILE A 115 -8.74 -8.99 10.34
N ILE A 116 -8.52 -9.67 9.21
CA ILE A 116 -7.21 -10.17 8.78
C ILE A 116 -6.71 -9.22 7.69
N GLN A 117 -5.64 -8.50 7.99
CA GLN A 117 -4.96 -7.64 7.03
C GLN A 117 -3.70 -8.33 6.51
N ARG A 118 -3.34 -8.09 5.25
CA ARG A 118 -2.06 -8.52 4.67
C ARG A 118 -1.22 -7.32 4.26
N SER A 119 0.10 -7.40 4.39
CA SER A 119 1.01 -6.36 3.92
C SER A 119 1.02 -6.27 2.39
N SER A 120 1.14 -5.04 1.84
CA SER A 120 1.37 -4.81 0.41
C SER A 120 2.86 -4.61 0.08
N TYR A 121 3.72 -4.62 1.09
CA TYR A 121 5.15 -4.36 1.00
C TYR A 121 5.95 -5.43 1.74
N ALA A 122 7.24 -5.52 1.42
CA ALA A 122 8.24 -6.26 2.16
C ALA A 122 9.14 -5.31 2.96
N VAL A 123 9.65 -5.79 4.10
CA VAL A 123 10.76 -5.17 4.82
C VAL A 123 12.01 -6.00 4.51
N GLY A 124 12.96 -5.37 3.84
CA GLY A 124 14.27 -5.93 3.51
C GLY A 124 15.35 -5.43 4.44
N LEU A 125 16.34 -6.26 4.66
CA LEU A 125 17.58 -5.93 5.35
C LEU A 125 18.76 -6.18 4.42
N SER A 126 19.62 -5.18 4.25
CA SER A 126 20.93 -5.34 3.62
C SER A 126 22.00 -5.48 4.70
N VAL A 127 22.77 -6.56 4.63
CA VAL A 127 23.94 -6.82 5.48
C VAL A 127 25.16 -6.87 4.55
N SER A 128 26.04 -5.86 4.65
CA SER A 128 27.26 -5.77 3.84
C SER A 128 27.03 -5.95 2.32
N GLY A 129 25.86 -5.51 1.81
CA GLY A 129 25.48 -5.61 0.39
C GLY A 129 24.53 -6.76 0.05
N VAL A 130 24.45 -7.79 0.89
CA VAL A 130 23.56 -8.95 0.68
C VAL A 130 22.19 -8.68 1.28
N PHE A 131 21.11 -8.92 0.51
CA PHE A 131 19.74 -8.73 0.98
C PHE A 131 19.13 -10.00 1.58
N GLU A 132 18.43 -9.80 2.69
CA GLU A 132 17.52 -10.75 3.34
C GLU A 132 16.13 -10.11 3.49
N THR A 133 15.10 -10.93 3.36
CA THR A 133 13.71 -10.51 3.60
C THR A 133 13.39 -10.74 5.08
N VAL A 134 13.12 -9.67 5.81
CA VAL A 134 12.74 -9.69 7.24
C VAL A 134 11.24 -9.92 7.37
N VAL A 135 10.46 -9.11 6.65
CA VAL A 135 9.00 -9.25 6.58
C VAL A 135 8.63 -9.45 5.11
N PRO A 136 8.08 -10.62 4.73
CA PRO A 136 7.68 -10.85 3.36
C PRO A 136 6.44 -10.04 2.99
N ARG A 137 6.24 -9.85 1.68
CA ARG A 137 5.02 -9.26 1.14
C ARG A 137 3.84 -10.23 1.37
N GLU A 138 2.64 -9.67 1.46
CA GLU A 138 1.37 -10.42 1.61
C GLU A 138 1.28 -11.25 2.90
N VAL A 139 2.12 -10.95 3.89
CA VAL A 139 2.07 -11.57 5.22
C VAL A 139 0.89 -11.03 6.02
N VAL A 140 0.26 -11.89 6.81
CA VAL A 140 -0.82 -11.49 7.71
C VAL A 140 -0.26 -10.61 8.83
N LEU A 141 -0.95 -9.50 9.11
CA LEU A 141 -0.61 -8.54 10.16
C LEU A 141 -1.48 -8.77 11.41
N PRO A 142 -0.95 -8.50 12.63
CA PRO A 142 0.40 -8.05 12.91
C PRO A 142 1.44 -9.17 12.75
N VAL A 143 2.70 -8.82 12.53
CA VAL A 143 3.81 -9.78 12.42
C VAL A 143 5.03 -9.28 13.18
N HIS A 144 5.76 -10.21 13.78
CA HIS A 144 7.01 -9.96 14.49
C HIS A 144 8.13 -10.79 13.87
N PHE A 145 9.28 -10.18 13.67
CA PHE A 145 10.52 -10.83 13.27
C PHE A 145 11.61 -10.52 14.29
N GLU A 146 12.34 -11.55 14.69
CA GLU A 146 13.48 -11.42 15.58
C GLU A 146 14.68 -12.19 15.02
N LYS A 147 15.85 -11.57 15.02
CA LYS A 147 17.10 -12.25 14.69
C LYS A 147 18.30 -11.59 15.37
N MET A 148 19.24 -12.42 15.83
CA MET A 148 20.53 -11.97 16.35
C MET A 148 21.56 -11.87 15.22
N TYR A 149 22.29 -10.77 15.20
CA TYR A 149 23.41 -10.52 14.29
C TYR A 149 24.67 -10.37 15.13
N GLU A 150 25.73 -11.06 14.73
CA GLU A 150 27.02 -11.06 15.44
C GLU A 150 28.09 -10.54 14.50
N CYS A 151 28.96 -9.66 15.01
CA CYS A 151 30.15 -9.19 14.29
C CYS A 151 31.37 -9.97 14.80
N GLU A 152 32.03 -10.71 13.91
CA GLU A 152 33.15 -11.57 14.28
C GLU A 152 34.39 -10.77 14.69
N LYS A 153 35.25 -11.38 15.52
CA LYS A 153 36.52 -10.77 15.94
C LYS A 153 37.45 -10.63 14.73
N GLY A 154 37.63 -9.39 14.27
CA GLY A 154 38.48 -9.06 13.11
C GLY A 154 37.74 -8.32 11.99
N GLU A 155 36.40 -8.29 12.04
CA GLU A 155 35.60 -7.52 11.09
C GLU A 155 35.58 -6.02 11.44
N LYS A 156 35.53 -5.19 10.40
CA LYS A 156 35.42 -3.72 10.52
C LYS A 156 33.95 -3.31 10.47
N GLU A 157 33.24 -3.33 11.60
CA GLU A 157 31.84 -2.84 11.77
C GLU A 157 30.82 -3.39 10.75
N ILE A 158 29.81 -4.12 11.22
CA ILE A 158 28.68 -4.52 10.35
C ILE A 158 27.64 -3.39 10.32
N VAL A 159 27.22 -2.99 9.12
CA VAL A 159 26.12 -2.05 8.91
C VAL A 159 24.89 -2.79 8.40
N LEU A 160 23.83 -2.77 9.19
CA LEU A 160 22.50 -3.28 8.85
C LEU A 160 21.65 -2.14 8.30
N ARG A 161 21.20 -2.24 7.04
CA ARG A 161 20.34 -1.22 6.42
C ARG A 161 18.96 -1.77 6.13
N PHE A 162 17.93 -1.14 6.71
CA PHE A 162 16.55 -1.56 6.53
C PHE A 162 15.86 -0.76 5.43
N TYR A 163 15.09 -1.46 4.60
CA TYR A 163 14.33 -0.87 3.52
C TYR A 163 12.90 -1.41 3.50
N LYS A 164 11.95 -0.54 3.15
CA LYS A 164 10.57 -0.90 2.81
C LYS A 164 10.39 -0.84 1.30
N THR A 165 9.83 -1.88 0.70
CA THR A 165 9.69 -1.96 -0.77
C THR A 165 8.44 -2.73 -1.19
N GLU A 166 7.88 -2.39 -2.34
CA GLU A 166 6.79 -3.16 -2.98
C GLU A 166 7.32 -4.32 -3.83
N ILE A 167 8.63 -4.36 -4.08
CA ILE A 167 9.31 -5.38 -4.87
C ILE A 167 9.49 -6.64 -4.02
N GLU A 168 9.30 -7.80 -4.67
CA GLU A 168 9.59 -9.09 -4.05
C GLU A 168 11.11 -9.28 -3.89
N LEU A 169 11.56 -9.36 -2.63
CA LEU A 169 12.96 -9.55 -2.28
C LEU A 169 13.32 -11.03 -2.26
N LYS A 170 14.34 -11.39 -3.04
CA LYS A 170 14.94 -12.72 -3.11
C LYS A 170 16.22 -12.73 -2.30
N LYS A 171 16.42 -13.82 -1.56
CA LYS A 171 17.62 -14.03 -0.76
C LYS A 171 18.87 -14.06 -1.66
N ASN A 172 19.96 -13.45 -1.19
CA ASN A 172 21.27 -13.43 -1.86
C ASN A 172 21.28 -12.69 -3.22
N VAL A 173 20.35 -11.76 -3.44
CA VAL A 173 20.35 -10.88 -4.62
C VAL A 173 20.74 -9.47 -4.19
N GLU A 174 21.65 -8.85 -4.94
CA GLU A 174 21.96 -7.43 -4.77
C GLU A 174 20.90 -6.58 -5.46
N TYR A 175 20.34 -5.63 -4.73
CA TYR A 175 19.35 -4.69 -5.24
C TYR A 175 19.92 -3.28 -5.35
N ARG A 176 19.57 -2.59 -6.44
CA ARG A 176 19.86 -1.16 -6.59
C ARG A 176 18.86 -0.36 -5.75
N THR A 177 19.18 -0.14 -4.47
CA THR A 177 18.30 0.55 -3.51
C THR A 177 18.13 2.05 -3.77
N ASN A 178 18.95 2.65 -4.64
CA ASN A 178 18.81 4.05 -5.05
C ASN A 178 17.71 4.27 -6.11
N CYS A 179 17.06 3.20 -6.58
CA CYS A 179 15.99 3.26 -7.57
C CYS A 179 14.60 3.45 -6.92
N MET A 180 13.63 3.92 -7.72
CA MET A 180 12.23 4.06 -7.31
C MET A 180 11.67 2.69 -6.84
N GLY A 181 11.02 2.68 -5.68
CA GLY A 181 10.42 1.47 -5.08
C GLY A 181 11.10 0.97 -3.80
N PHE A 182 12.26 1.52 -3.43
CA PHE A 182 12.88 1.30 -2.11
C PHE A 182 12.80 2.56 -1.26
N LYS A 183 12.28 2.43 -0.05
CA LYS A 183 12.32 3.47 0.98
C LYS A 183 13.29 3.03 2.06
N HIS A 184 14.36 3.79 2.24
CA HIS A 184 15.26 3.61 3.37
C HIS A 184 14.52 3.90 4.68
N LEU A 185 14.65 2.98 5.65
CA LEU A 185 14.09 3.14 6.98
C LEU A 185 15.18 3.62 7.93
N VAL A 186 16.16 2.75 8.21
CA VAL A 186 17.20 3.05 9.19
C VAL A 186 18.46 2.22 8.98
N ASP A 187 19.59 2.78 9.42
CA ASP A 187 20.88 2.09 9.50
C ASP A 187 21.21 1.79 10.97
N VAL A 188 21.57 0.54 11.26
CA VAL A 188 22.05 0.08 12.56
C VAL A 188 23.48 -0.40 12.40
N LYS A 189 24.38 0.16 13.20
CA LYS A 189 25.81 -0.17 13.20
C LYS A 189 26.14 -1.10 14.37
N ILE A 190 26.77 -2.23 14.07
CA ILE A 190 27.21 -3.21 15.07
C ILE A 190 28.72 -3.03 15.29
N PRO A 191 29.16 -2.69 16.52
CA PRO A 191 30.58 -2.62 16.84
C PRO A 191 31.29 -3.98 16.65
N PRO A 192 32.60 -4.00 16.34
CA PRO A 192 33.38 -5.23 16.22
C PRO A 192 33.36 -6.07 17.51
N GLY A 193 33.14 -7.38 17.37
CA GLY A 193 33.13 -8.31 18.50
C GLY A 193 31.87 -8.26 19.37
N ASP A 194 30.89 -7.43 19.00
CA ASP A 194 29.59 -7.33 19.65
C ASP A 194 28.51 -8.10 18.88
N SER A 195 27.33 -8.17 19.49
CA SER A 195 26.14 -8.76 18.86
C SER A 195 24.89 -7.97 19.22
N VAL A 196 23.97 -7.92 18.27
CA VAL A 196 22.76 -7.12 18.33
C VAL A 196 21.57 -8.01 18.02
N LYS A 197 20.59 -7.97 18.92
CA LYS A 197 19.25 -8.49 18.69
C LYS A 197 18.45 -7.44 17.93
N ILE A 198 17.98 -7.82 16.74
CA ILE A 198 17.05 -7.03 15.93
C ILE A 198 15.64 -7.58 16.13
N GLU A 199 14.72 -6.70 16.45
CA GLU A 199 13.28 -6.93 16.52
C GLU A 199 12.60 -6.02 15.49
N VAL A 200 11.78 -6.58 14.62
CA VAL A 200 10.95 -5.84 13.67
C VAL A 200 9.50 -6.20 13.90
N ASP A 201 8.74 -5.22 14.36
CA ASP A 201 7.32 -5.32 14.64
C ASP A 201 6.54 -4.59 13.57
N VAL A 202 5.54 -5.24 13.00
CA VAL A 202 4.58 -4.61 12.10
C VAL A 202 3.19 -4.77 12.68
N ASP A 203 2.55 -3.64 12.97
CA ASP A 203 1.21 -3.62 13.56
C ASP A 203 0.12 -3.93 12.53
N LEU A 204 -1.14 -3.93 12.99
CA LEU A 204 -2.31 -4.20 12.15
C LEU A 204 -2.45 -3.24 10.96
N ILE A 205 -1.93 -2.01 11.05
CA ILE A 205 -2.11 -0.94 10.06
C ILE A 205 -0.86 -0.86 9.16
N GLY A 206 0.19 -1.61 9.46
CA GLY A 206 1.44 -1.59 8.70
C GLY A 206 2.41 -0.49 9.13
N ASN A 207 2.30 0.00 10.38
CA ASN A 207 3.39 0.75 10.99
C ASN A 207 4.51 -0.24 11.30
N THR A 208 5.74 0.13 10.98
CA THR A 208 6.91 -0.75 11.15
C THR A 208 7.82 -0.17 12.21
N ALA A 209 7.95 -0.87 13.33
CA ALA A 209 8.91 -0.55 14.37
C ALA A 209 10.14 -1.45 14.23
N ILE A 210 11.33 -0.85 14.23
CA ILE A 210 12.61 -1.57 14.22
C ILE A 210 13.33 -1.23 15.50
N LYS A 211 13.67 -2.26 16.27
CA LYS A 211 14.39 -2.16 17.53
C LYS A 211 15.69 -2.95 17.47
N ALA A 212 16.80 -2.33 17.84
CA ALA A 212 18.12 -2.93 17.88
C ALA A 212 18.74 -2.81 19.27
N THR A 213 18.98 -3.96 19.90
CA THR A 213 19.44 -4.05 21.29
C THR A 213 20.73 -4.87 21.37
N LEU A 214 21.78 -4.33 21.99
CA LEU A 214 23.00 -5.07 22.29
C LEU A 214 22.76 -6.17 23.34
N ARG A 215 23.68 -7.13 23.47
CA ARG A 215 23.61 -8.18 24.52
C ARG A 215 23.49 -7.62 25.94
N ASN A 216 24.08 -6.46 26.21
CA ASN A 216 24.01 -5.78 27.50
C ASN A 216 22.66 -5.05 27.75
N GLY A 217 21.70 -5.17 26.83
CA GLY A 217 20.39 -4.51 26.93
C GLY A 217 20.36 -3.06 26.43
N GLN A 218 21.50 -2.51 26.00
CA GLN A 218 21.56 -1.14 25.50
C GLN A 218 20.96 -1.05 24.09
N VAL A 219 20.03 -0.11 23.89
CA VAL A 219 19.48 0.20 22.57
C VAL A 219 20.50 1.02 21.77
N LEU A 220 20.78 0.59 20.55
CA LEU A 220 21.74 1.28 19.69
C LEU A 220 21.19 2.59 19.14
N LYS A 221 22.08 3.55 18.87
CA LYS A 221 21.72 4.82 18.21
C LYS A 221 21.28 4.53 16.77
N GLY A 222 20.07 5.00 16.39
CA GLY A 222 19.41 4.60 15.15
C GLY A 222 18.66 3.26 15.25
N GLY A 223 18.82 2.55 16.37
CA GLY A 223 18.16 1.27 16.63
C GLY A 223 16.73 1.37 17.10
N MET A 224 16.09 2.55 17.10
CA MET A 224 14.66 2.67 17.39
C MET A 224 14.03 3.57 16.34
N LEU A 225 13.32 2.96 15.41
CA LEU A 225 12.55 3.65 14.39
C LEU A 225 11.11 3.16 14.43
N VAL A 226 10.15 4.08 14.29
CA VAL A 226 8.75 3.77 14.02
C VAL A 226 8.39 4.47 12.71
N ASP A 227 8.24 3.71 11.63
CA ASP A 227 7.76 4.24 10.35
C ASP A 227 6.23 4.30 10.37
N THR A 228 5.69 5.51 10.57
CA THR A 228 4.25 5.81 10.48
C THR A 228 3.84 6.26 9.08
N SER A 229 4.68 6.11 8.05
CA SER A 229 4.36 6.65 6.72
C SER A 229 3.12 6.08 6.05
N SER A 230 2.63 4.93 6.52
CA SER A 230 1.29 4.43 6.17
C SER A 230 0.22 5.44 6.59
N LEU A 231 0.35 6.00 7.80
CA LEU A 231 -0.51 7.06 8.33
C LEU A 231 -0.21 8.43 7.72
N ASP A 232 1.06 8.81 7.51
CA ASP A 232 1.42 10.15 7.04
C ASP A 232 0.93 10.45 5.63
N LYS A 233 0.94 9.45 4.73
CA LYS A 233 0.38 9.59 3.38
C LYS A 233 -1.13 9.78 3.41
N GLU A 234 -1.82 9.03 4.26
CA GLU A 234 -3.27 9.14 4.45
C GLU A 234 -3.64 10.48 5.10
N LEU A 235 -2.86 10.93 6.09
CA LEU A 235 -3.07 12.21 6.77
C LEU A 235 -2.80 13.39 5.84
N LEU A 236 -1.78 13.29 4.96
CA LEU A 236 -1.50 14.29 3.94
C LEU A 236 -2.56 14.33 2.84
N ALA A 237 -3.08 13.16 2.43
CA ALA A 237 -4.21 13.07 1.50
C ALA A 237 -5.49 13.65 2.11
N LEU A 238 -5.76 13.36 3.39
CA LEU A 238 -6.89 13.91 4.14
C LEU A 238 -6.75 15.42 4.33
N LYS A 239 -5.55 15.90 4.70
CA LYS A 239 -5.25 17.33 4.82
C LYS A 239 -5.51 18.06 3.50
N ARG A 240 -5.00 17.54 2.37
CA ARG A 240 -5.27 18.10 1.04
C ARG A 240 -6.75 18.06 0.69
N HIS A 241 -7.46 17.00 1.08
CA HIS A 241 -8.90 16.91 0.85
C HIS A 241 -9.67 17.95 1.67
N ILE A 242 -9.32 18.14 2.95
CA ILE A 242 -9.89 19.18 3.82
C ILE A 242 -9.59 20.58 3.27
N GLU A 243 -8.35 20.86 2.90
CA GLU A 243 -7.92 22.14 2.32
C GLU A 243 -8.64 22.47 1.00
N ASN A 244 -8.96 21.45 0.20
CA ASN A 244 -9.66 21.62 -1.08
C ASN A 244 -11.20 21.61 -0.97
N THR A 245 -11.75 21.11 0.14
CA THR A 245 -13.21 20.95 0.34
C THR A 245 -13.78 21.98 1.30
N ILE A 246 -12.96 22.52 2.21
CA ILE A 246 -13.36 23.54 3.17
C ILE A 246 -12.74 24.87 2.75
N SER A 247 -13.43 25.59 1.86
CA SER A 247 -13.26 27.03 1.76
C SER A 247 -13.96 27.64 2.96
N PHE A 248 -13.20 28.18 3.92
CA PHE A 248 -13.79 29.11 4.89
C PHE A 248 -14.17 30.38 4.12
N ASN A 249 -15.47 30.57 3.89
CA ASN A 249 -16.03 31.88 3.58
C ASN A 249 -15.87 32.81 4.78
#